data_AF-A0A954NV89-F1
#
_entry.id   AF-A0A954NV89-F1
#
_cell.length_a   1.000
_cell.length_b   1.000
_cell.length_c   1.000
_cell.angle_alpha   90.00
_cell.angle_beta   90.00
_cell.angle_gamma   90.00
#
_symmetry.space_group_name_H-M   'P 1'
#
loop_
_entity.id
_entity.type
_entity.pdbx_description
1 polymer ?
#
loop_
_entity_poly.entity_id
_entity_poly.type
_entity_poly.pdbx_seq_one_letter_code
_entity_poly.pdbx_strand_id
1 'polypeptide(L)'
;MRLLGIVSLVICLMDLPFETRAAEIFEAGVGVIDITPVSGYRMSGYFSERLNTGTIDPLLAKAVVMRQGDTQAAIVFCDLIGISLDVSQRARAQAQEVTGILAEHIAIAATHSHTGPMYFGALRQHF
;
A
#
# COMPACT_ATOMS: atom_id res chain seq x y z
N MET A 1 39.37 14.19 -58.88
CA MET A 1 39.55 14.43 -57.44
C MET A 1 38.19 14.30 -56.76
N ARG A 2 37.93 13.09 -56.24
CA ARG A 2 37.03 12.65 -55.15
C ARG A 2 35.65 13.32 -54.97
N LEU A 3 34.60 12.61 -55.42
CA LEU A 3 33.19 12.82 -55.09
C LEU A 3 32.54 11.53 -54.52
N LEU A 4 33.29 10.76 -53.72
CA LEU A 4 32.79 9.62 -52.95
C LEU A 4 33.07 9.88 -51.47
N GLY A 5 32.04 10.19 -50.67
CA GLY A 5 32.27 10.37 -49.23
C GLY A 5 31.04 10.58 -48.35
N ILE A 6 29.86 10.84 -48.89
CA ILE A 6 28.70 11.26 -48.06
C ILE A 6 27.58 10.19 -47.98
N VAL A 7 27.56 9.20 -48.86
CA VAL A 7 26.43 8.22 -48.90
C VAL A 7 26.49 7.16 -47.80
N SER A 8 27.62 7.00 -47.09
CA SER A 8 27.79 5.90 -46.12
C SER A 8 27.35 6.22 -44.67
N LEU A 9 27.05 7.49 -44.33
CA LEU A 9 26.83 7.87 -42.92
C LEU A 9 25.36 7.83 -42.48
N VAL A 10 24.40 7.76 -43.42
CA VAL A 10 22.96 7.87 -43.09
C VAL A 10 22.28 6.51 -42.88
N ILE A 11 22.87 5.41 -43.33
CA ILE A 11 22.23 4.08 -43.28
C ILE A 11 22.42 3.36 -41.93
N CYS A 12 23.40 3.75 -41.10
CA CYS A 12 23.69 3.06 -39.84
C CYS A 12 22.76 3.39 -38.64
N LEU A 13 21.74 4.24 -38.81
CA LEU A 13 20.79 4.57 -37.74
C LEU A 13 19.47 3.77 -37.79
N MET A 14 19.25 2.94 -38.82
CA MET A 14 17.98 2.21 -38.98
C MET A 14 17.98 0.77 -38.44
N ASP A 15 19.12 0.24 -38.01
CA ASP A 15 19.25 -1.12 -37.48
C ASP A 15 19.49 -1.15 -35.95
N LEU A 16 18.91 -0.21 -35.20
CA LEU A 16 18.80 -0.43 -33.75
C LEU A 16 17.75 -1.52 -33.53
N PRO A 17 18.12 -2.72 -33.02
CA PRO A 17 17.13 -3.72 -32.72
C PRO A 17 16.18 -3.14 -31.67
N PHE A 18 14.91 -2.99 -32.02
CA PHE A 18 13.86 -2.81 -31.04
C PHE A 18 13.72 -4.17 -30.35
N GLU A 19 14.50 -4.36 -29.29
CA GLU A 19 14.36 -5.49 -28.39
C GLU A 19 12.95 -5.43 -27.81
N THR A 20 12.04 -6.24 -28.37
CA THR A 20 10.77 -6.56 -27.72
C THR A 20 11.11 -7.32 -26.44
N ARG A 21 11.32 -6.58 -25.34
CA ARG A 21 11.40 -7.19 -24.01
C ARG A 21 10.06 -7.87 -23.78
N ALA A 22 10.10 -9.19 -23.53
CA ALA A 22 8.92 -9.90 -23.09
C ALA A 22 8.33 -9.14 -21.90
N ALA A 23 7.03 -8.85 -21.95
CA ALA A 23 6.38 -8.15 -20.86
C ALA A 23 6.55 -8.98 -19.58
N GLU A 24 7.22 -8.40 -18.58
CA GLU A 24 7.35 -9.03 -17.27
C GLU A 24 5.94 -9.35 -16.74
N ILE A 25 5.74 -10.60 -16.32
CA ILE A 25 4.45 -11.07 -15.80
C ILE A 25 4.05 -10.18 -14.63
N PHE A 26 2.83 -9.66 -14.70
CA PHE A 26 2.23 -8.92 -13.60
C PHE A 26 1.41 -9.87 -12.72
N GLU A 27 1.81 -9.99 -11.47
CA GLU A 27 1.15 -10.85 -10.49
C GLU A 27 0.48 -10.03 -9.40
N ALA A 28 -0.61 -10.55 -8.85
CA ALA A 28 -1.30 -9.96 -7.72
C ALA A 28 -1.66 -11.03 -6.67
N GLY A 29 -1.52 -10.67 -5.41
CA GLY A 29 -1.93 -11.46 -4.25
C GLY A 29 -2.83 -10.66 -3.33
N VAL A 30 -3.74 -11.34 -2.63
CA VAL A 30 -4.66 -10.73 -1.66
C VAL A 30 -4.52 -11.42 -0.32
N GLY A 31 -4.44 -10.62 0.74
CA GLY A 31 -4.46 -11.08 2.14
C GLY A 31 -5.49 -10.31 2.94
N VAL A 32 -6.18 -10.99 3.85
CA VAL A 32 -7.20 -10.39 4.72
C VAL A 32 -7.00 -10.90 6.14
N ILE A 33 -7.02 -9.97 7.11
CA ILE A 33 -6.94 -10.31 8.53
C ILE A 33 -7.97 -9.49 9.32
N ASP A 34 -8.51 -10.11 10.37
CA ASP A 34 -9.41 -9.48 11.33
C ASP A 34 -8.61 -8.59 12.29
N ILE A 35 -9.05 -7.33 12.43
CA ILE A 35 -8.50 -6.32 13.33
C ILE A 35 -9.56 -5.80 14.33
N THR A 36 -10.63 -6.57 14.54
CA THR A 36 -11.72 -6.26 15.45
C THR A 36 -11.20 -6.20 16.90
N PRO A 37 -11.39 -5.08 17.61
CA PRO A 37 -11.01 -4.98 19.01
C PRO A 37 -11.99 -5.78 19.89
N VAL A 38 -11.56 -6.12 21.10
CA VAL A 38 -12.47 -6.65 22.13
C VAL A 38 -13.54 -5.61 22.52
N SER A 39 -14.64 -6.05 23.12
CA SER A 39 -15.67 -5.16 23.66
C SER A 39 -15.13 -4.25 24.77
N GLY A 40 -15.72 -3.07 24.93
CA GLY A 40 -15.28 -2.03 25.88
C GLY A 40 -14.23 -1.06 25.34
N TYR A 41 -13.78 -1.21 24.09
CA TYR A 41 -12.96 -0.21 23.40
C TYR A 41 -13.75 1.05 23.07
N ARG A 42 -13.11 2.21 23.22
CA ARG A 42 -13.64 3.49 22.75
C ARG A 42 -13.76 3.49 21.23
N MET A 43 -14.80 4.14 20.69
CA MET A 43 -15.03 4.28 19.25
C MET A 43 -14.73 5.70 18.75
N SER A 44 -14.15 5.82 17.55
CA SER A 44 -13.81 7.11 16.93
C SER A 44 -14.97 7.73 16.13
N GLY A 45 -14.94 9.04 15.89
CA GLY A 45 -15.68 9.69 14.79
C GLY A 45 -16.90 10.55 15.13
N TYR A 46 -17.59 10.32 16.25
CA TYR A 46 -18.77 11.11 16.64
C TYR A 46 -18.54 12.10 17.79
N PHE A 47 -17.27 12.44 18.07
CA PHE A 47 -16.89 13.50 19.03
C PHE A 47 -17.56 13.42 20.41
N SER A 48 -17.94 12.21 20.82
CA SER A 48 -18.53 11.86 22.12
C SER A 48 -17.97 10.52 22.56
N GLU A 49 -17.89 10.28 23.87
CA GLU A 49 -17.46 8.97 24.37
C GLU A 49 -18.50 7.91 24.04
N ARG A 50 -18.03 6.84 23.40
CA ARG A 50 -18.82 5.65 23.11
C ARG A 50 -17.92 4.44 23.25
N LEU A 51 -18.38 3.45 23.99
CA LEU A 51 -17.72 2.15 24.08
C LEU A 51 -18.43 1.16 23.14
N ASN A 52 -17.68 0.31 22.46
CA ASN A 52 -18.29 -0.78 21.70
C ASN A 52 -18.90 -1.80 22.68
N THR A 53 -20.14 -2.20 22.41
CA THR A 53 -20.85 -3.26 23.17
C THR A 53 -20.79 -4.60 22.47
N GLY A 54 -20.12 -4.67 21.31
CA GLY A 54 -19.99 -5.84 20.46
C GLY A 54 -19.62 -5.44 19.04
N THR A 55 -19.77 -6.39 18.13
CA THR A 55 -19.38 -6.26 16.72
C THR A 55 -20.56 -6.72 15.86
N ILE A 56 -21.00 -5.87 14.92
CA ILE A 56 -22.00 -6.23 13.90
C ILE A 56 -21.29 -6.93 12.74
N ASP A 57 -20.28 -6.28 12.18
CA ASP A 57 -19.40 -6.81 11.13
C ASP A 57 -17.93 -6.75 11.60
N PRO A 58 -17.11 -7.76 11.28
CA PRO A 58 -15.68 -7.72 11.58
C PRO A 58 -15.00 -6.52 10.91
N LEU A 59 -14.06 -5.90 11.62
CA LEU A 59 -13.19 -4.88 11.04
C LEU A 59 -11.98 -5.57 10.43
N LEU A 60 -11.69 -5.32 9.16
CA LEU A 60 -10.66 -6.05 8.41
C LEU A 60 -9.53 -5.13 7.93
N ALA A 61 -8.30 -5.63 7.99
CA ALA A 61 -7.18 -5.13 7.19
C ALA A 61 -7.02 -6.01 5.94
N LYS A 62 -7.05 -5.37 4.77
CA LYS A 62 -7.10 -6.01 3.46
C LYS A 62 -5.93 -5.52 2.62
N ALA A 63 -5.03 -6.42 2.26
CA ALA A 63 -3.84 -6.11 1.47
C ALA A 63 -3.99 -6.63 0.04
N VAL A 64 -3.67 -5.78 -0.94
CA VAL A 64 -3.38 -6.18 -2.33
C VAL A 64 -1.89 -5.96 -2.56
N VAL A 65 -1.19 -7.05 -2.87
CA VAL A 65 0.24 -7.02 -3.21
C VAL A 65 0.37 -7.24 -4.70
N MET A 66 1.21 -6.44 -5.36
CA MET A 66 1.48 -6.51 -6.78
C MET A 66 2.96 -6.73 -7.00
N ARG A 67 3.32 -7.56 -8.00
CA ARG A 67 4.70 -7.81 -8.40
C ARG A 67 4.85 -7.74 -9.92
N GLN A 68 5.92 -7.10 -10.38
CA GLN A 68 6.39 -7.18 -11.75
C GLN A 68 7.92 -7.26 -11.76
N GLY A 69 8.46 -8.39 -12.23
CA GLY A 69 9.88 -8.71 -12.10
C GLY A 69 10.32 -8.71 -10.63
N ASP A 70 11.35 -7.91 -10.33
CA ASP A 70 11.91 -7.73 -8.98
C ASP A 70 11.21 -6.63 -8.16
N THR A 71 10.28 -5.88 -8.76
CA THR A 71 9.57 -4.80 -8.05
C THR A 71 8.28 -5.31 -7.43
N GLN A 72 8.10 -5.02 -6.15
CA GLN A 72 6.89 -5.33 -5.38
C GLN A 72 6.32 -4.07 -4.73
N ALA A 73 5.00 -4.00 -4.63
CA ALA A 73 4.28 -2.95 -3.93
C ALA A 73 3.03 -3.51 -3.23
N ALA A 74 2.58 -2.84 -2.17
CA ALA A 74 1.39 -3.23 -1.42
C ALA A 74 0.49 -2.03 -1.12
N ILE A 75 -0.81 -2.24 -1.23
CA ILE A 75 -1.83 -1.30 -0.75
C ILE A 75 -2.68 -2.04 0.29
N VAL A 76 -2.79 -1.45 1.48
CA VAL A 76 -3.53 -2.02 2.61
C VAL A 76 -4.68 -1.09 2.99
N PHE A 77 -5.90 -1.61 3.02
CA PHE A 77 -7.09 -0.91 3.48
C PHE A 77 -7.56 -1.48 4.82
N CYS A 78 -7.62 -0.62 5.83
CA CYS A 78 -8.06 -0.98 7.17
C CYS A 78 -9.43 -0.37 7.47
N ASP A 79 -10.34 -1.16 8.04
CA ASP A 79 -11.64 -0.68 8.50
C ASP A 79 -11.49 0.15 9.79
N LEU A 80 -11.00 1.37 9.64
CA LEU A 80 -10.67 2.31 10.71
C LEU A 80 -11.07 3.72 10.29
N ILE A 81 -11.08 4.67 11.24
CA ILE A 81 -11.34 6.08 10.92
C ILE A 81 -10.17 6.75 10.19
N GLY A 82 -8.95 6.33 10.48
CA GLY A 82 -7.73 6.94 9.99
C GLY A 82 -6.54 6.08 10.38
N ILE A 83 -5.38 6.36 9.77
CA ILE A 83 -4.09 5.74 10.12
C ILE A 83 -3.20 6.83 10.70
N SER A 84 -2.78 6.67 11.96
CA SER A 84 -1.79 7.59 12.53
C SER A 84 -0.43 7.41 11.87
N LEU A 85 0.38 8.48 11.82
CA LEU A 85 1.72 8.42 11.24
C LEU A 85 2.60 7.36 11.91
N ASP A 86 2.57 7.30 13.25
CA ASP A 86 3.30 6.29 14.03
C ASP A 86 2.93 4.86 13.63
N VAL A 87 1.63 4.55 13.55
CA VAL A 87 1.17 3.21 13.17
C VAL A 87 1.54 2.90 11.73
N SER A 88 1.40 3.85 10.81
CA SER A 88 1.81 3.67 9.41
C SER A 88 3.30 3.37 9.29
N GLN A 89 4.15 4.16 9.96
CA GLN A 89 5.60 3.99 9.91
C GLN A 89 6.04 2.65 10.48
N ARG A 90 5.54 2.28 11.68
CA ARG A 90 5.89 1.00 12.31
C ARG A 90 5.41 -0.20 11.50
N ALA A 91 4.17 -0.17 11.00
CA ALA A 91 3.62 -1.27 10.21
C ALA A 91 4.39 -1.46 8.89
N ARG A 92 4.76 -0.37 8.20
CA ARG A 92 5.54 -0.44 6.95
C ARG A 92 6.96 -0.95 7.20
N ALA A 93 7.62 -0.52 8.27
CA ALA A 93 8.94 -1.00 8.64
C ALA A 93 8.92 -2.52 8.95
N GLN A 94 7.97 -2.97 9.77
CA GLN A 94 7.80 -4.40 10.08
C GLN A 94 7.46 -5.22 8.84
N ALA A 95 6.59 -4.71 7.95
CA ALA A 95 6.27 -5.38 6.70
C ALA A 95 7.50 -5.52 5.80
N GLN A 96 8.36 -4.50 5.71
CA GLN A 96 9.61 -4.58 4.96
C GLN A 96 10.54 -5.67 5.51
N GLU A 97 10.70 -5.73 6.84
CA GLU A 97 11.54 -6.74 7.50
C GLU A 97 11.08 -8.17 7.21
N VAL A 98 9.76 -8.41 7.19
CA VAL A 98 9.18 -9.75 7.03
C VAL A 98 9.03 -10.15 5.56
N THR A 99 8.74 -9.20 4.66
CA THR A 99 8.36 -9.51 3.27
C THR A 99 9.40 -9.11 2.22
N GLY A 100 10.34 -8.23 2.57
CA GLY A 100 11.29 -7.63 1.62
C GLY A 100 10.71 -6.50 0.76
N ILE A 101 9.40 -6.24 0.81
CA ILE A 101 8.78 -5.11 0.11
C ILE A 101 9.26 -3.81 0.76
N LEU A 102 9.91 -2.93 -0.03
CA LEU A 102 10.38 -1.65 0.49
C LEU A 102 9.22 -0.87 1.11
N ALA A 103 9.46 -0.29 2.30
CA ALA A 103 8.46 0.46 3.03
C ALA A 103 7.84 1.57 2.17
N GLU A 104 8.63 2.25 1.34
CA GLU A 104 8.18 3.26 0.37
C GLU A 104 7.23 2.74 -0.72
N HIS A 105 7.21 1.44 -0.98
CA HIS A 105 6.26 0.79 -1.89
C HIS A 105 5.00 0.28 -1.17
N ILE A 106 4.82 0.57 0.12
CA ILE A 106 3.67 0.14 0.92
C ILE A 106 2.83 1.37 1.30
N ALA A 107 1.58 1.40 0.82
CA ALA A 107 0.57 2.35 1.22
C ALA A 107 -0.43 1.71 2.20
N ILE A 108 -0.76 2.41 3.29
CA ILE A 108 -1.78 1.96 4.26
C ILE A 108 -2.82 3.07 4.39
N ALA A 109 -4.07 2.74 4.11
CA ALA A 109 -5.21 3.64 4.14
C ALA A 109 -6.30 3.12 5.07
N ALA A 110 -7.09 4.04 5.60
CA ALA A 110 -8.29 3.72 6.35
C ALA A 110 -9.54 3.97 5.50
N THR A 111 -10.61 3.22 5.73
CA THR A 111 -11.90 3.42 5.06
C THR A 111 -12.71 4.60 5.59
N HIS A 112 -12.23 5.24 6.66
CA HIS A 112 -12.92 6.31 7.38
C HIS A 112 -14.19 5.86 8.10
N SER A 113 -14.17 4.66 8.71
CA SER A 113 -15.27 4.16 9.53
C SER A 113 -15.37 4.88 10.89
N HIS A 114 -16.57 5.39 11.20
CA HIS A 114 -16.91 6.03 12.48
C HIS A 114 -17.40 5.03 13.55
N THR A 115 -17.27 3.72 13.30
CA THR A 115 -17.67 2.65 14.23
C THR A 115 -16.50 1.73 14.60
N GLY A 116 -15.27 2.13 14.26
CA GLY A 116 -14.04 1.44 14.66
C GLY A 116 -13.38 2.02 15.93
N PRO A 117 -12.31 1.35 16.42
CA PRO A 117 -11.65 1.73 17.67
C PRO A 117 -10.97 3.11 17.61
N MET A 118 -10.97 3.79 18.75
CA MET A 118 -10.16 4.97 19.04
C MET A 118 -8.81 4.53 19.61
N TYR A 119 -7.86 4.29 18.71
CA TYR A 119 -6.48 3.92 19.06
C TYR A 119 -5.49 5.09 18.94
N PHE A 120 -5.91 6.25 18.44
CA PHE A 120 -5.10 7.47 18.33
C PHE A 120 -5.98 8.74 18.40
N GLY A 121 -5.35 9.92 18.42
CA GLY A 121 -6.03 11.22 18.45
C GLY A 121 -6.20 11.79 19.87
N ALA A 122 -6.55 13.07 19.93
CA ALA A 122 -6.60 13.83 21.20
C ALA A 122 -7.56 13.22 22.23
N LEU A 123 -8.74 12.75 21.79
CA LEU A 123 -9.74 12.17 22.69
C LEU A 123 -9.31 10.83 23.32
N ARG A 124 -8.22 10.21 22.85
CA ARG A 124 -7.72 8.95 23.44
C ARG A 124 -7.30 9.12 24.91
N GLN A 125 -6.79 10.30 25.29
CA GLN A 125 -6.21 10.56 26.61
C GLN A 125 -7.11 11.35 27.57
N HIS A 126 -8.27 11.83 27.10
CA HIS A 126 -9.08 12.81 27.83
C HIS A 126 -10.30 12.24 28.54
N PHE A 127 -10.59 10.97 28.35
CA PHE A 127 -11.59 10.21 29.10
C PHE A 127 -10.89 9.02 29.76
#